data_AF-A0A4U1J1F6-F1
#
_entry.id   AF-A0A4U1J1F6-F1
#
_cell.length_a   1.000
_cell.length_b   1.000
_cell.length_c   1.000
_cell.angle_alpha   90.00
_cell.angle_beta   90.00
_cell.angle_gamma   90.00
#
_symmetry.space_group_name_H-M   'P 1'
#
loop_
_entity.id
_entity.type
_entity.pdbx_description
1 polymer ?
#
loop_
_entity_poly.entity_id
_entity_poly.type
_entity_poly.pdbx_seq_one_letter_code
_entity_poly.pdbx_strand_id
1 'polypeptide(L)'
;MPGRNVSRRLFVGVMGGGVLAAPVVASARPETTSAAKIAAPSEKPLDAPTRENVAKLLHPLAAGSRLARWTIVQIDPVVNGCVSIKVRTDDGHTFDLELLARDRTALAQRPPAETERHAIFVVNGGNGWATTQEELGLAAMTLAQIVAKNEREVRLSGLLTHAERIENHGDALLVPAEGPG
;
A
#
# COMPACT_ATOMS: atom_id res chain seq x y z
N MET A 1 -32.26 -10.30 -13.65
CA MET A 1 -32.11 -8.91 -13.17
C MET A 1 -33.44 -8.46 -12.56
N PRO A 2 -33.43 -7.95 -11.33
CA PRO A 2 -33.30 -6.50 -11.07
C PRO A 2 -32.25 -6.23 -9.97
N GLY A 3 -31.41 -5.19 -10.01
CA GLY A 3 -31.76 -3.78 -10.18
C GLY A 3 -31.77 -3.09 -8.82
N ARG A 4 -30.65 -3.08 -8.08
CA ARG A 4 -30.57 -2.47 -6.75
C ARG A 4 -30.16 -1.00 -6.88
N ASN A 5 -31.15 -0.13 -6.70
CA ASN A 5 -31.03 1.32 -6.71
C ASN A 5 -30.11 1.81 -5.57
N VAL A 6 -29.16 2.66 -5.92
CA VAL A 6 -28.32 3.41 -4.96
C VAL A 6 -29.12 4.61 -4.45
N SER A 7 -29.35 4.66 -3.15
CA SER A 7 -29.95 5.82 -2.48
C SER A 7 -28.92 6.93 -2.35
N ARG A 8 -29.12 8.03 -3.07
CA ARG A 8 -28.43 9.31 -2.88
C ARG A 8 -29.42 10.28 -2.24
N ARG A 9 -29.05 10.82 -1.07
CA ARG A 9 -29.38 12.14 -0.51
C ARG A 9 -29.57 12.05 1.02
N LEU A 10 -28.83 12.89 1.75
CA LEU A 10 -29.46 13.95 2.53
C LEU A 10 -28.41 14.97 2.99
N PHE A 11 -28.47 16.14 2.33
CA PHE A 11 -27.96 17.42 2.79
C PHE A 11 -29.03 18.04 3.71
N VAL A 12 -28.65 18.41 4.93
CA VAL A 12 -29.38 19.32 5.84
C VAL A 12 -28.27 20.00 6.65
N GLY A 13 -28.03 21.31 6.65
CA GLY A 13 -28.93 22.44 6.42
C GLY A 13 -29.46 22.96 7.76
N VAL A 14 -28.60 23.57 8.59
CA VAL A 14 -29.06 24.36 9.75
C VAL A 14 -28.57 25.79 9.62
N MET A 15 -29.53 26.67 9.33
CA MET A 15 -29.44 28.11 9.51
C MET A 15 -29.48 28.45 11.00
N GLY A 16 -28.62 29.38 11.42
CA GLY A 16 -28.79 30.16 12.64
C GLY A 16 -28.48 31.62 12.33
N GLY A 17 -29.51 32.46 12.31
CA GLY A 17 -29.40 33.91 12.15
C GLY A 17 -29.22 34.64 13.48
N GLY A 18 -28.62 35.84 13.44
CA GLY A 18 -28.56 36.71 14.61
C GLY A 18 -27.72 37.99 14.48
N VAL A 19 -28.39 39.05 13.99
CA VAL A 19 -28.27 40.49 14.34
C VAL A 19 -27.05 41.35 13.90
N LEU A 20 -27.41 42.53 13.37
CA LEU A 20 -26.62 43.63 12.82
C LEU A 20 -25.91 44.49 13.89
N ALA A 21 -24.65 44.88 13.62
CA ALA A 21 -24.08 46.19 13.99
C ALA A 21 -22.77 46.47 13.21
N ALA A 22 -22.76 47.54 12.44
CA ALA A 22 -21.57 48.23 11.92
C ALA A 22 -21.49 49.62 12.59
N PRO A 23 -20.48 50.48 12.39
CA PRO A 23 -19.20 50.35 11.66
C PRO A 23 -17.99 50.91 12.43
N VAL A 24 -16.74 50.50 12.13
CA VAL A 24 -15.58 51.41 12.19
C VAL A 24 -14.58 51.02 11.11
N VAL A 25 -14.27 51.97 10.24
CA VAL A 25 -13.21 51.91 9.24
C VAL A 25 -11.87 52.08 9.94
N ALA A 26 -11.02 51.06 9.87
CA ALA A 26 -9.58 51.20 10.05
C ALA A 26 -8.91 50.50 8.86
N SER A 27 -8.56 51.28 7.84
CA SER A 27 -7.66 50.86 6.77
C SER A 27 -6.26 50.66 7.35
N ALA A 28 -6.01 49.48 7.89
CA ALA A 28 -4.66 48.97 8.06
C ALA A 28 -4.30 48.23 6.76
N ARG A 29 -3.36 48.78 5.98
CA ARG A 29 -2.68 48.03 4.92
C ARG A 29 -2.07 46.79 5.59
N PRO A 30 -2.46 45.55 5.23
CA PRO A 30 -1.56 44.46 5.45
C PRO A 30 -0.40 44.70 4.49
N GLU A 31 0.76 45.06 5.05
CA GLU A 31 2.00 44.83 4.34
C GLU A 31 1.98 43.38 3.90
N THR A 32 2.03 43.18 2.59
CA THR A 32 2.14 41.88 1.96
C THR A 32 3.50 41.32 2.37
N THR A 33 3.60 40.81 3.60
CA THR A 33 4.62 39.84 3.96
C THR A 33 4.35 38.67 3.04
N SER A 34 5.08 38.66 1.92
CA SER A 34 5.22 37.54 1.02
C SER A 34 5.43 36.32 1.90
N ALA A 35 4.36 35.57 2.12
CA ALA A 35 4.41 34.30 2.81
C ALA A 35 5.39 33.49 1.98
N ALA A 36 6.61 33.36 2.51
CA ALA A 36 7.59 32.45 1.99
C ALA A 36 6.85 31.13 1.84
N LYS A 37 6.55 30.78 0.58
CA LYS A 37 6.07 29.48 0.20
C LYS A 37 7.15 28.54 0.69
N ILE A 38 6.93 27.97 1.88
CA ILE A 38 7.72 26.87 2.40
C ILE A 38 7.60 25.84 1.31
N ALA A 39 8.63 25.77 0.46
CA ALA A 39 8.73 24.79 -0.58
C ALA A 39 8.72 23.48 0.19
N ALA A 40 7.59 22.76 0.12
CA ALA A 40 7.53 21.39 0.58
C ALA A 40 8.75 20.69 -0.02
N PRO A 41 9.49 19.89 0.78
CA PRO A 41 10.65 19.19 0.27
C PRO A 41 10.23 18.48 -1.01
N SER A 42 10.91 18.80 -2.11
CA SER A 42 10.63 18.26 -3.43
C SER A 42 10.84 16.76 -3.35
N GLU A 43 9.77 16.03 -3.02
CA GLU A 43 9.80 14.58 -2.92
C GLU A 43 10.27 14.04 -4.27
N LYS A 44 11.31 13.20 -4.25
CA LYS A 44 11.80 12.52 -5.45
C LYS A 44 10.59 11.90 -6.17
N PRO A 45 10.45 12.13 -7.49
CA PRO A 45 9.39 11.52 -8.28
C PRO A 45 9.38 10.00 -8.09
N LEU A 46 8.18 9.41 -8.12
CA LEU A 46 8.04 7.96 -8.03
C LEU A 46 8.71 7.30 -9.26
N ASP A 47 9.40 6.20 -9.00
CA ASP A 47 10.01 5.36 -10.00
C ASP A 47 8.92 4.54 -10.71
N ALA A 48 9.04 4.39 -12.03
CA ALA A 48 8.10 3.59 -12.82
C ALA A 48 8.10 2.12 -12.36
N PRO A 49 6.97 1.38 -12.46
CA PRO A 49 6.85 0.00 -12.01
C PRO A 49 7.50 -1.01 -12.97
N THR A 50 8.73 -0.75 -13.38
CA THR A 50 9.50 -1.65 -14.25
C THR A 50 10.09 -2.80 -13.44
N ARG A 51 10.38 -3.93 -14.11
CA ARG A 51 11.06 -5.07 -13.47
C ARG A 51 12.39 -4.68 -12.83
N GLU A 52 13.13 -3.76 -13.44
CA GLU A 52 14.39 -3.25 -12.91
C GLU A 52 14.20 -2.52 -11.56
N ASN A 53 13.19 -1.67 -11.45
CA ASN A 53 12.92 -0.94 -10.21
C ASN A 53 12.38 -1.89 -9.11
N VAL A 54 11.56 -2.88 -9.48
CA VAL A 54 11.15 -3.94 -8.54
C VAL A 54 12.38 -4.72 -8.04
N ALA A 55 13.30 -5.09 -8.93
CA ALA A 55 14.54 -5.78 -8.56
C ALA A 55 15.44 -4.92 -7.65
N LYS A 56 15.54 -3.61 -7.90
CA LYS A 56 16.28 -2.69 -7.01
C LYS A 56 15.65 -2.61 -5.62
N LEU A 57 14.32 -2.55 -5.53
CA LEU A 57 13.63 -2.55 -4.23
C LEU A 57 13.85 -3.84 -3.46
N LEU A 58 13.94 -4.98 -4.15
CA LEU A 58 14.09 -6.30 -3.54
C LEU A 58 15.54 -6.77 -3.42
N HIS A 59 16.52 -5.98 -3.89
CA HIS A 59 17.92 -6.36 -3.88
C HIS A 59 18.41 -6.77 -2.48
N PRO A 60 19.14 -7.89 -2.30
CA PRO A 60 19.74 -8.76 -3.33
C PRO A 60 18.87 -9.94 -3.79
N LEU A 61 17.56 -9.92 -3.51
CA LEU A 61 16.68 -11.03 -3.84
C LEU A 61 16.38 -11.11 -5.34
N ALA A 62 16.47 -12.32 -5.87
CA ALA A 62 16.00 -12.74 -7.19
C ALA A 62 15.44 -14.17 -7.07
N ALA A 63 14.85 -14.69 -8.16
CA ALA A 63 14.50 -16.10 -8.22
C ALA A 63 15.73 -16.98 -7.92
N GLY A 64 15.56 -17.98 -7.04
CA GLY A 64 16.63 -18.83 -6.52
C GLY A 64 17.36 -18.28 -5.28
N SER A 65 17.19 -17.00 -4.93
CA SER A 65 17.81 -16.43 -3.72
C SER A 65 17.21 -17.02 -2.45
N ARG A 66 18.04 -17.12 -1.40
CA ARG A 66 17.58 -17.46 -0.06
C ARG A 66 17.07 -16.22 0.67
N LEU A 67 15.86 -16.32 1.21
CA LEU A 67 15.28 -15.42 2.18
C LEU A 67 15.27 -16.17 3.53
N ALA A 68 16.32 -16.04 4.32
CA ALA A 68 16.56 -16.89 5.49
C ALA A 68 16.46 -18.39 5.14
N ARG A 69 15.45 -19.10 5.63
CA ARG A 69 15.20 -20.53 5.35
C ARG A 69 14.28 -20.78 4.16
N TRP A 70 13.71 -19.74 3.55
CA TRP A 70 12.86 -19.86 2.37
C TRP A 70 13.66 -19.57 1.11
N THR A 71 13.18 -20.09 -0.02
CA THR A 71 13.76 -19.82 -1.34
C THR A 71 12.77 -19.02 -2.17
N ILE A 72 13.20 -17.91 -2.74
CA ILE A 72 12.38 -17.16 -3.70
C ILE A 72 12.24 -18.00 -4.96
N VAL A 73 11.02 -18.30 -5.36
CA VAL A 73 10.72 -19.04 -6.59
C VAL A 73 10.54 -18.07 -7.75
N GLN A 74 9.79 -17.00 -7.52
CA GLN A 74 9.39 -16.05 -8.55
C GLN A 74 9.12 -14.68 -7.93
N ILE A 75 9.43 -13.63 -8.68
CA ILE A 75 9.06 -12.25 -8.37
C ILE A 75 8.34 -11.71 -9.59
N ASP A 76 7.08 -11.36 -9.42
CA ASP A 76 6.27 -10.80 -10.49
C ASP A 76 6.46 -9.29 -10.62
N PRO A 77 6.24 -8.70 -11.82
CA PRO A 77 6.11 -7.25 -11.94
C PRO A 77 4.91 -6.74 -11.14
N VAL A 78 4.76 -5.42 -11.05
CA VAL A 78 3.55 -4.83 -10.46
C VAL A 78 2.33 -5.20 -11.32
N VAL A 79 1.41 -5.96 -10.76
CA VAL A 79 0.14 -6.37 -11.39
C VAL A 79 -0.99 -6.08 -10.42
N ASN A 80 -2.05 -5.43 -10.89
CA ASN A 80 -3.23 -5.09 -10.09
C ASN A 80 -2.88 -4.39 -8.76
N GLY A 81 -1.89 -3.49 -8.79
CA GLY A 81 -1.50 -2.73 -7.62
C GLY A 81 -0.52 -3.42 -6.66
N CYS A 82 0.05 -4.58 -7.02
CA CYS A 82 0.84 -5.38 -6.10
C CYS A 82 2.04 -6.03 -6.81
N VAL A 83 3.14 -6.23 -6.07
CA VAL A 83 4.22 -7.15 -6.46
C VAL A 83 4.00 -8.48 -5.73
N SER A 84 3.79 -9.57 -6.48
CA SER A 84 3.70 -10.92 -5.91
C SER A 84 5.07 -11.59 -5.88
N ILE A 85 5.39 -12.22 -4.76
CA ILE A 85 6.66 -12.91 -4.52
C ILE A 85 6.33 -14.32 -4.06
N LYS A 86 6.52 -15.29 -4.95
CA LYS A 86 6.33 -16.70 -4.64
C LYS A 86 7.55 -17.23 -3.90
N VAL A 87 7.32 -17.85 -2.76
CA VAL A 87 8.37 -18.42 -1.92
C VAL A 87 8.11 -19.89 -1.67
N ARG A 88 9.19 -20.65 -1.47
CA ARG A 88 9.18 -22.08 -1.14
C ARG A 88 9.84 -22.32 0.20
N THR A 89 9.20 -23.10 1.04
CA THR A 89 9.75 -23.64 2.29
C THR A 89 10.72 -24.79 2.00
N ASP A 90 11.52 -25.18 2.98
CA ASP A 90 12.49 -26.28 2.83
C ASP A 90 11.80 -27.66 2.68
N ASP A 91 10.54 -27.81 3.13
CA ASP A 91 9.71 -29.01 2.92
C ASP A 91 8.95 -29.01 1.58
N GLY A 92 9.15 -27.98 0.75
CA GLY A 92 8.65 -27.91 -0.62
C GLY A 92 7.28 -27.24 -0.80
N HIS A 93 6.62 -26.81 0.27
CA HIS A 93 5.40 -26.02 0.16
C HIS A 93 5.67 -24.62 -0.41
N THR A 94 4.69 -24.09 -1.15
CA THR A 94 4.78 -22.74 -1.74
C THR A 94 3.66 -21.86 -1.23
N PHE A 95 3.98 -20.58 -1.02
CA PHE A 95 3.02 -19.53 -0.71
C PHE A 95 3.48 -18.22 -1.33
N ASP A 96 2.55 -17.27 -1.44
CA ASP A 96 2.85 -15.97 -2.01
C ASP A 96 2.91 -14.89 -0.92
N LEU A 97 3.89 -14.01 -1.06
CA LEU A 97 3.98 -12.76 -0.32
C LEU A 97 3.60 -11.63 -1.26
N GLU A 98 2.76 -10.73 -0.79
CA GLU A 98 2.28 -9.60 -1.57
C GLU A 98 2.80 -8.30 -0.98
N LEU A 99 3.47 -7.51 -1.80
CA LEU A 99 3.98 -6.20 -1.45
C LEU A 99 3.04 -5.11 -2.00
N LEU A 100 2.46 -4.35 -1.09
CA LEU A 100 1.48 -3.29 -1.36
C LEU A 100 1.96 -1.94 -0.81
N ALA A 101 1.28 -0.86 -1.21
CA ALA A 101 1.46 0.43 -0.57
C ALA A 101 0.91 0.38 0.87
N ARG A 102 1.58 1.09 1.78
CA ARG A 102 1.14 1.16 3.18
C ARG A 102 -0.05 2.09 3.34
N ASP A 103 -1.12 1.58 3.91
CA ASP A 103 -2.23 2.38 4.43
C ASP A 103 -1.93 2.80 5.88
N ARG A 104 -1.96 4.10 6.16
CA ARG A 104 -1.67 4.67 7.48
C ARG A 104 -2.94 5.03 8.26
N THR A 105 -4.12 4.76 7.70
CA THR A 105 -5.38 4.99 8.39
C THR A 105 -5.54 4.04 9.57
N ALA A 106 -6.22 4.47 10.62
CA ALA A 106 -6.43 3.63 11.81
C ALA A 106 -7.32 2.40 11.55
N LEU A 107 -8.05 2.41 10.43
CA LEU A 107 -8.95 1.32 10.00
C LEU A 107 -8.27 0.33 9.05
N ALA A 108 -7.02 0.58 8.67
CA ALA A 108 -6.27 -0.31 7.81
C ALA A 108 -6.14 -1.71 8.42
N GLN A 109 -6.23 -2.74 7.57
CA GLN A 109 -5.93 -4.11 7.99
C GLN A 109 -4.45 -4.21 8.38
N ARG A 110 -4.15 -4.90 9.48
CA ARG A 110 -2.78 -5.03 9.97
C ARG A 110 -2.08 -6.17 9.22
N PRO A 111 -1.06 -5.88 8.39
CA PRO A 111 -0.26 -6.91 7.74
C PRO A 111 0.64 -7.62 8.78
N PRO A 112 1.10 -8.85 8.49
CA PRO A 112 2.16 -9.50 9.27
C PRO A 112 3.45 -8.66 9.35
N ALA A 113 3.75 -7.87 8.33
CA ALA A 113 4.88 -6.95 8.33
C ALA A 113 4.60 -5.67 7.54
N GLU A 114 5.21 -4.57 7.98
CA GLU A 114 5.14 -3.27 7.34
C GLU A 114 6.50 -2.56 7.38
N THR A 115 6.71 -1.65 6.44
CA THR A 115 7.87 -0.74 6.39
C THR A 115 7.38 0.71 6.47
N GLU A 116 8.23 1.71 6.20
CA GLU A 116 7.77 3.10 6.19
C GLU A 116 6.72 3.34 5.10
N ARG A 117 6.87 2.66 3.95
CA ARG A 117 6.10 2.91 2.73
C ARG A 117 5.28 1.72 2.24
N HIS A 118 5.58 0.52 2.71
CA HIS A 118 4.99 -0.70 2.17
C HIS A 118 4.33 -1.54 3.27
N ALA A 119 3.36 -2.34 2.85
CA ALA A 119 2.72 -3.37 3.66
C ALA A 119 2.91 -4.72 2.97
N ILE A 120 3.24 -5.77 3.74
CA ILE A 120 3.50 -7.11 3.22
C ILE A 120 2.47 -8.07 3.77
N PHE A 121 1.68 -8.64 2.87
CA PHE A 121 0.64 -9.62 3.19
C PHE A 121 1.08 -11.02 2.79
N VAL A 122 0.53 -12.01 3.48
CA VAL A 122 0.71 -13.43 3.17
C VAL A 122 -0.57 -13.91 2.49
N VAL A 123 -0.44 -14.48 1.30
CA VAL A 123 -1.56 -15.11 0.59
C VAL A 123 -1.56 -16.60 0.96
N ASN A 124 -2.39 -16.95 1.94
CA ASN A 124 -2.58 -18.32 2.41
C ASN A 124 -3.96 -18.91 2.01
N GLY A 125 -4.71 -18.22 1.15
CA GLY A 125 -6.09 -18.61 0.79
C GLY A 125 -7.11 -18.45 1.92
N GLY A 126 -6.74 -17.77 3.01
CA GLY A 126 -7.62 -17.48 4.13
C GLY A 126 -8.53 -16.27 3.87
N ASN A 127 -9.67 -16.21 4.57
CA ASN A 127 -10.63 -15.10 4.52
C ASN A 127 -10.31 -13.96 5.53
N GLY A 128 -9.06 -13.85 5.97
CA GLY A 128 -8.63 -12.90 7.02
C GLY A 128 -8.93 -13.32 8.46
N TRP A 129 -9.73 -14.38 8.68
CA TRP A 129 -9.97 -14.96 10.01
C TRP A 129 -9.02 -16.11 10.37
N ALA A 130 -8.37 -16.69 9.36
CA ALA A 130 -7.40 -17.75 9.56
C ALA A 130 -6.11 -17.17 10.13
N THR A 131 -5.68 -17.68 11.29
CA THR A 131 -4.39 -17.32 11.88
C THR A 131 -3.28 -17.67 10.90
N THR A 132 -2.48 -16.68 10.51
CA THR A 132 -1.26 -16.90 9.74
C THR A 132 -0.34 -17.82 10.54
N GLN A 133 0.09 -18.93 9.94
CA GLN A 133 1.10 -19.77 10.57
C GLN A 133 2.35 -18.93 10.82
N GLU A 134 2.95 -19.08 12.00
CA GLU A 134 4.07 -18.25 12.46
C GLU A 134 5.20 -18.17 11.42
N GLU A 135 5.49 -19.30 10.76
CA GLU A 135 6.44 -19.41 9.68
C GLU A 135 6.21 -18.43 8.52
N LEU A 136 4.98 -18.30 8.04
CA LEU A 136 4.65 -17.40 6.93
C LEU A 136 4.79 -15.94 7.34
N GLY A 137 4.43 -15.62 8.60
CA GLY A 137 4.63 -14.30 9.19
C GLY A 137 6.10 -13.93 9.29
N LEU A 138 6.96 -14.86 9.71
CA LEU A 138 8.41 -14.65 9.77
C LEU A 138 9.03 -14.40 8.38
N ALA A 139 8.54 -15.07 7.34
CA ALA A 139 8.96 -14.80 5.97
C ALA A 139 8.62 -13.36 5.55
N ALA A 140 7.39 -12.91 5.82
CA ALA A 140 6.95 -11.54 5.55
C ALA A 140 7.80 -10.50 6.30
N MET A 141 8.09 -10.74 7.58
CA MET A 141 8.96 -9.86 8.39
C MET A 141 10.40 -9.83 7.88
N THR A 142 10.93 -10.96 7.43
CA THR A 142 12.27 -11.03 6.85
C THR A 142 12.34 -10.24 5.54
N LEU A 143 11.31 -10.35 4.70
CA LEU A 143 11.19 -9.56 3.47
C LEU A 143 11.11 -8.06 3.78
N ALA A 144 10.33 -7.67 4.80
CA ALA A 144 10.19 -6.27 5.23
C ALA A 144 11.55 -5.63 5.57
N GLN A 145 12.45 -6.37 6.22
CA GLN A 145 13.78 -5.87 6.57
C GLN A 145 14.64 -5.56 5.33
N ILE A 146 14.47 -6.32 4.25
CA ILE A 146 15.17 -6.08 2.98
C ILE A 146 14.56 -4.86 2.28
N VAL A 147 13.24 -4.83 2.15
CA VAL A 147 12.51 -3.70 1.55
C VAL A 147 12.81 -2.39 2.27
N ALA A 148 12.83 -2.39 3.61
CA ALA A 148 13.10 -1.21 4.42
C ALA A 148 14.49 -0.60 4.18
N LYS A 149 15.49 -1.42 3.78
CA LYS A 149 16.83 -0.93 3.44
C LYS A 149 16.84 -0.19 2.11
N ASN A 150 16.03 -0.63 1.16
CA ASN A 150 16.07 -0.17 -0.23
C ASN A 150 14.98 0.88 -0.55
N GLU A 151 13.90 0.96 0.23
CA GLU A 151 12.74 1.82 -0.05
C GLU A 151 13.02 3.33 0.03
N ARG A 152 14.19 3.72 0.53
CA ARG A 152 14.67 5.11 0.49
C ARG A 152 15.22 5.48 -0.89
N GLU A 153 15.79 4.51 -1.60
CA GLU A 153 16.42 4.72 -2.90
C GLU A 153 15.42 4.53 -4.04
N VAL A 154 14.49 3.58 -3.87
CA VAL A 154 13.46 3.22 -4.85
C VAL A 154 12.07 3.49 -4.28
N ARG A 155 11.30 4.34 -4.96
CA ARG A 155 9.90 4.64 -4.63
C ARG A 155 9.01 4.18 -5.77
N LEU A 156 8.58 2.92 -5.74
CA LEU A 156 7.72 2.36 -6.78
C LEU A 156 6.36 3.09 -6.86
N SER A 157 6.00 3.52 -8.08
CA SER A 157 4.63 3.89 -8.43
C SER A 157 3.78 2.65 -8.74
N GLY A 158 2.46 2.84 -8.79
CA GLY A 158 1.54 1.79 -9.22
C GLY A 158 1.21 0.72 -8.17
N LEU A 159 1.79 0.79 -6.97
CA LEU A 159 1.33 0.00 -5.83
C LEU A 159 0.07 0.63 -5.23
N LEU A 160 -0.91 -0.22 -4.93
CA LEU A 160 -2.14 0.14 -4.24
C LEU A 160 -2.06 -0.29 -2.78
N THR A 161 -2.81 0.37 -1.91
CA THR A 161 -3.09 -0.14 -0.57
C THR A 161 -3.98 -1.38 -0.65
N HIS A 162 -4.03 -2.16 0.43
CA HIS A 162 -4.90 -3.33 0.50
C HIS A 162 -6.38 -2.97 0.28
N ALA A 163 -6.83 -1.84 0.83
CA ALA A 163 -8.21 -1.36 0.66
C ALA A 163 -8.50 -0.97 -0.80
N GLU A 164 -7.62 -0.18 -1.42
CA GLU A 164 -7.76 0.22 -2.84
C GLU A 164 -7.72 -1.00 -3.76
N ARG A 165 -6.93 -2.02 -3.43
CA ARG A 165 -6.86 -3.25 -4.22
C ARG A 165 -8.12 -4.09 -4.09
N ILE A 166 -8.74 -4.19 -2.90
CA ILE A 166 -10.06 -4.82 -2.76
C ILE A 166 -11.10 -4.10 -3.62
N GLU A 167 -11.10 -2.76 -3.59
CA GLU A 167 -12.06 -1.94 -4.34
C GLU A 167 -11.90 -2.08 -5.85
N ASN A 168 -10.66 -2.04 -6.35
CA ASN A 168 -10.39 -2.02 -7.78
C ASN A 168 -10.20 -3.43 -8.40
N HIS A 169 -9.80 -4.41 -7.59
CA HIS A 169 -9.33 -5.73 -8.03
C HIS A 169 -9.72 -6.87 -7.08
N GLY A 170 -10.88 -6.79 -6.42
CA GLY A 170 -11.33 -7.80 -5.44
C GLY A 170 -11.25 -9.26 -5.92
N ASP A 171 -11.51 -9.52 -7.21
CA ASP A 171 -11.39 -10.86 -7.81
C ASP A 171 -9.96 -11.41 -7.78
N ALA A 172 -8.94 -10.54 -7.85
CA ALA A 172 -7.54 -10.93 -7.83
C ALA A 172 -7.05 -11.38 -6.44
N LEU A 173 -7.84 -11.16 -5.38
CA LEU A 173 -7.53 -11.60 -4.02
C LEU A 173 -8.00 -13.03 -3.74
N LEU A 174 -8.85 -13.59 -4.60
CA LEU A 174 -9.47 -14.90 -4.42
C LEU A 174 -8.70 -16.04 -5.11
N VAL A 175 -7.70 -15.71 -5.92
CA VAL A 175 -6.95 -16.68 -6.73
C VAL A 175 -5.48 -16.64 -6.29
N PRO A 176 -4.96 -17.67 -5.62
CA PRO A 176 -3.51 -17.85 -5.49
C PRO A 176 -2.91 -17.81 -6.90
N ALA A 177 -1.83 -17.08 -7.12
CA ALA A 177 -1.24 -17.02 -8.46
C ALA A 177 -0.90 -18.44 -8.92
N GLU A 178 -1.65 -18.99 -9.88
CA GLU A 178 -1.37 -20.32 -10.42
C GLU A 178 0.08 -20.29 -10.92
N GLY A 179 0.93 -21.12 -10.30
CA GLY A 179 2.31 -21.25 -10.75
C GLY A 179 2.32 -21.89 -12.14
N PRO A 180 3.34 -21.62 -12.98
CA PRO A 180 3.54 -22.44 -14.15
C PRO A 180 3.78 -23.89 -13.69
N GLY A 181 2.90 -24.79 -14.14
CA GLY A 181 3.05 -26.25 -13.98
C GLY A 181 4.16 -26.83 -14.83
#